data_AF-A0A2S5B3C8-F1
#
_entry.id   AF-A0A2S5B3C8-F1
#
_cell.length_a   1.000
_cell.length_b   1.000
_cell.length_c   1.000
_cell.angle_alpha   90.00
_cell.angle_beta   90.00
_cell.angle_gamma   90.00
#
_symmetry.space_group_name_H-M   'P 1'
#
loop_
_entity.id
_entity.type
_entity.pdbx_description
1 polymer ?
#
loop_
_entity_poly.entity_id
_entity_poly.type
_entity_poly.pdbx_seq_one_letter_code
_entity_poly.pdbx_strand_id
1 'polypeptide(L)'
;MASKGAVKTAHATSSIRARSTTSAAPSHDRKVVYKPVVDNPLTVQWPPLPQSVRHAILQQLLAVISEAKSQHGKSIADWRLDDHALRRGNIRGAGRPKGRRSQKGEGGESERTQESEQQPGDADPTRSQDDSPPPLVADLVVGINHVTRALESRIRWGRWELGDPGAAPPRTATEDTQGDSTPASPGVRKRKRKRTTSALPTSRSSSAAPPLGDHPAYAFLREPPRATCSSAAASRADGVAAPPYLLPPSDNEHAARRSWRILVNSDARRLLKPAPSSAPALLPAHPATQVEAAAAVEAIGTSETRPTKADEAPTVPLVDLVFVCKPDINPPSLVAHLPTMVAAANGVQTALDSVAKAQKTDRGEEMEARMQMDEGEVGGEKARRGARPEMPPVLLVPLDVGAERQLADALGLRRVAAIAISSLLPAAASLRSLLLSHSIQPLSTPWLVPHLLHPTLPSQSSPLPSRFAPTTIKHVKTSAPLNPRAAVQKRKEDKVAKRAAVTEVKRKKKRLASKARSAGGDGMAISDDVYVAED
;
A
#
# COMPACT_ATOMS: atom_id res chain seq x y z
N MET A 1 25.43 -16.71 -42.74
CA MET A 1 26.13 -16.38 -41.49
C MET A 1 25.17 -15.63 -40.57
N ALA A 2 24.54 -16.32 -39.62
CA ALA A 2 23.57 -15.72 -38.70
C ALA A 2 24.10 -15.87 -37.26
N SER A 3 24.53 -14.76 -36.66
CA SER A 3 25.02 -14.72 -35.28
C SER A 3 23.85 -14.83 -34.30
N LYS A 4 23.74 -15.95 -33.60
CA LYS A 4 22.83 -16.12 -32.46
C LYS A 4 23.39 -15.34 -31.26
N GLY A 5 22.89 -14.12 -31.07
CA GLY A 5 23.14 -13.32 -29.87
C GLY A 5 22.28 -13.83 -28.70
N ALA A 6 22.87 -14.59 -27.78
CA ALA A 6 22.21 -15.01 -26.55
C ALA A 6 22.13 -13.83 -25.58
N VAL A 7 20.97 -13.18 -25.51
CA VAL A 7 20.66 -12.16 -24.51
C VAL A 7 20.42 -12.86 -23.16
N LYS A 8 21.39 -12.76 -22.25
CA LYS A 8 21.27 -13.25 -20.87
C LYS A 8 20.52 -12.22 -20.03
N THR A 9 19.32 -12.57 -19.60
CA THR A 9 18.50 -11.77 -18.68
C THR A 9 18.96 -11.98 -17.24
N ALA A 10 19.26 -10.89 -16.53
CA ALA A 10 19.65 -10.92 -15.12
C ALA A 10 18.42 -11.15 -14.23
N HIS A 11 18.27 -12.37 -13.68
CA HIS A 11 17.27 -12.68 -12.67
C HIS A 11 17.73 -12.17 -11.28
N ALA A 12 17.07 -11.13 -10.77
CA ALA A 12 17.22 -10.62 -9.42
C ALA A 12 16.48 -11.50 -8.38
N THR A 13 17.18 -11.74 -7.26
CA THR A 13 16.68 -12.05 -5.90
C THR A 13 15.54 -13.06 -5.75
N SER A 14 15.69 -14.27 -6.31
CA SER A 14 15.20 -15.45 -5.61
C SER A 14 16.32 -15.96 -4.70
N SER A 15 15.97 -16.25 -3.44
CA SER A 15 16.78 -16.90 -2.41
C SER A 15 18.13 -17.46 -2.90
N ILE A 16 19.24 -16.90 -2.38
CA ILE A 16 20.62 -17.37 -2.58
C ILE A 16 20.78 -18.88 -2.28
N ARG A 17 19.82 -19.50 -1.61
CA ARG A 17 19.79 -20.94 -1.31
C ARG A 17 19.44 -21.85 -2.49
N ALA A 18 18.87 -21.33 -3.58
CA ALA A 18 18.37 -22.16 -4.69
C ALA A 18 19.36 -22.35 -5.86
N ARG A 19 20.44 -21.56 -5.95
CA ARG A 19 21.34 -21.54 -7.12
C ARG A 19 22.36 -22.70 -7.23
N SER A 20 22.17 -23.82 -6.53
CA SER A 20 23.07 -25.00 -6.64
C SER A 20 22.53 -26.13 -7.52
N THR A 21 21.47 -25.92 -8.28
CA THR A 21 20.74 -26.98 -8.99
C THR A 21 21.18 -27.21 -10.44
N THR A 22 22.21 -26.54 -10.96
CA THR A 22 22.68 -26.77 -12.35
C THR A 22 23.72 -27.89 -12.48
N SER A 23 24.06 -28.64 -11.42
CA SER A 23 24.73 -29.93 -11.61
C SER A 23 23.70 -30.96 -12.11
N ALA A 24 23.58 -31.07 -13.44
CA ALA A 24 22.58 -31.87 -14.16
C ALA A 24 22.71 -33.40 -13.97
N ALA A 25 23.62 -33.87 -13.11
CA ALA A 25 23.71 -35.28 -12.75
C ALA A 25 22.82 -35.55 -11.52
N PRO A 26 21.93 -36.56 -11.54
CA PRO A 26 21.22 -37.01 -10.34
C PRO A 26 22.26 -37.51 -9.34
N SER A 27 22.65 -36.65 -8.39
CA SER A 27 23.54 -37.09 -7.31
C SER A 27 22.77 -38.13 -6.49
N HIS A 28 23.16 -39.40 -6.60
CA HIS A 28 22.61 -40.52 -5.82
C HIS A 28 22.68 -40.29 -4.28
N ASP A 29 23.39 -39.25 -3.85
CA ASP A 29 23.56 -38.83 -2.45
C ASP A 29 22.37 -38.09 -1.83
N ARG A 30 21.20 -37.99 -2.49
CA ARG A 30 20.03 -37.30 -1.91
C ARG A 30 18.78 -38.17 -1.93
N LYS A 31 18.15 -38.30 -0.76
CA LYS A 31 16.83 -38.92 -0.61
C LYS A 31 15.75 -37.85 -0.78
N VAL A 32 14.68 -38.19 -1.49
CA VAL A 32 13.47 -37.37 -1.53
C VAL A 32 12.76 -37.50 -0.19
N VAL A 33 12.47 -36.37 0.46
CA VAL A 33 11.72 -36.29 1.72
C VAL A 33 10.56 -35.33 1.53
N TYR A 34 9.35 -35.81 1.78
CA TYR A 34 8.15 -34.97 1.78
C TYR A 34 7.99 -34.32 3.16
N LYS A 35 7.96 -32.99 3.20
CA LYS A 35 7.71 -32.24 4.44
C LYS A 35 6.27 -31.75 4.45
N PRO A 36 5.49 -32.04 5.51
CA PRO A 36 4.18 -31.44 5.66
C PRO A 36 4.34 -29.93 5.85
N VAL A 37 3.59 -29.16 5.10
CA VAL A 37 3.50 -27.69 5.16
C VAL A 37 2.02 -27.37 5.25
N VAL A 38 1.63 -26.64 6.29
CA VAL A 38 0.25 -26.16 6.43
C VAL A 38 0.02 -25.11 5.35
N ASP A 39 -0.95 -25.38 4.47
CA ASP A 39 -1.41 -24.40 3.50
C ASP A 39 -2.16 -23.29 4.22
N ASN A 40 -2.02 -22.05 3.74
CA ASN A 40 -2.78 -20.94 4.32
C ASN A 40 -4.21 -20.97 3.74
N PRO A 41 -5.24 -21.36 4.53
CA PRO A 41 -6.62 -21.44 4.03
C PRO A 41 -7.22 -20.06 3.72
N LEU A 42 -6.55 -18.99 4.17
CA LEU A 42 -6.97 -17.60 3.94
C LEU A 42 -6.42 -17.04 2.61
N THR A 43 -5.74 -17.86 1.81
CA THR A 43 -5.22 -17.44 0.51
C THR A 43 -6.35 -17.27 -0.48
N VAL A 44 -6.64 -16.03 -0.86
CA VAL A 44 -7.59 -15.73 -1.93
C VAL A 44 -6.94 -16.06 -3.26
N GLN A 45 -7.53 -17.02 -3.98
CA GLN A 45 -7.03 -17.41 -5.29
C GLN A 45 -7.39 -16.35 -6.34
N TRP A 46 -6.56 -16.27 -7.37
CA TRP A 46 -6.89 -15.48 -8.56
C TRP A 46 -8.06 -16.12 -9.29
N PRO A 47 -9.02 -15.34 -9.83
CA PRO A 47 -10.12 -15.91 -10.58
C PRO A 47 -9.57 -16.60 -11.83
N PRO A 48 -9.92 -17.87 -12.08
CA PRO A 48 -9.49 -18.57 -13.28
C PRO A 48 -10.21 -17.98 -14.50
N LEU A 49 -9.43 -17.53 -15.49
CA LEU A 49 -9.98 -16.99 -16.74
C LEU A 49 -9.34 -17.68 -17.95
N PRO A 50 -10.14 -18.19 -18.91
CA PRO A 50 -9.61 -18.73 -20.16
C PRO A 50 -8.76 -17.70 -20.91
N GLN A 51 -7.74 -18.16 -21.61
CA GLN A 51 -6.80 -17.27 -22.33
C GLN A 51 -7.50 -16.42 -23.40
N SER A 52 -8.45 -17.00 -24.14
CA SER A 52 -9.25 -16.29 -25.15
C SER A 52 -9.99 -15.08 -24.55
N VAL A 53 -10.59 -15.28 -23.38
CA VAL A 53 -11.31 -14.23 -22.64
C VAL A 53 -10.36 -13.15 -22.15
N ARG A 54 -9.20 -13.54 -21.60
CA ARG A 54 -8.16 -12.58 -21.17
C ARG A 54 -7.67 -11.71 -22.33
N HIS A 55 -7.51 -12.30 -23.51
CA HIS A 55 -7.12 -11.57 -24.71
C HIS A 55 -8.22 -10.62 -25.19
N ALA A 56 -9.49 -11.08 -25.26
CA ALA A 56 -10.62 -10.23 -25.63
C ALA A 56 -10.78 -9.03 -24.69
N ILE A 57 -10.64 -9.26 -23.38
CA ILE A 57 -10.67 -8.19 -22.38
C ILE A 57 -9.53 -7.19 -22.59
N LEU A 58 -8.31 -7.66 -22.87
CA LEU A 58 -7.17 -6.78 -23.16
C LEU A 58 -7.44 -5.92 -24.40
N GLN A 59 -7.96 -6.50 -25.48
CA GLN A 59 -8.29 -5.75 -26.69
C GLN A 59 -9.35 -4.67 -26.42
N GLN A 60 -10.40 -5.02 -25.67
CA GLN A 60 -11.44 -4.06 -25.30
C GLN A 60 -10.89 -2.95 -24.41
N LEU A 61 -9.99 -3.28 -23.46
CA LEU A 61 -9.33 -2.30 -22.61
C LEU A 61 -8.44 -1.34 -23.42
N LEU A 62 -7.70 -1.86 -24.41
CA LEU A 62 -6.91 -1.03 -25.33
C LEU A 62 -7.78 -0.12 -26.18
N ALA A 63 -8.94 -0.62 -26.65
CA ALA A 63 -9.93 0.19 -27.38
C ALA A 63 -10.40 1.38 -26.52
N VAL A 64 -10.81 1.12 -25.28
CA VAL A 64 -11.23 2.18 -24.32
C VAL A 64 -10.13 3.22 -24.09
N ILE A 65 -8.87 2.78 -23.94
CA ILE A 65 -7.73 3.69 -23.76
C ILE A 65 -7.46 4.51 -25.04
N SER A 66 -7.61 3.90 -26.23
CA SER A 66 -7.34 4.55 -27.52
C SER A 66 -8.44 5.54 -27.95
N GLU A 67 -9.69 5.28 -27.56
CA GLU A 67 -10.84 6.14 -27.81
C GLU A 67 -10.82 7.38 -26.91
N ALA A 68 -10.20 7.28 -25.74
CA ALA A 68 -10.00 8.41 -24.83
C ALA A 68 -8.97 9.40 -25.39
N LYS A 69 -9.46 10.30 -26.23
CA LYS A 69 -8.70 11.43 -26.74
C LYS A 69 -8.94 12.68 -25.89
N SER A 70 -7.94 13.54 -25.83
CA SER A 70 -8.14 14.91 -25.33
C SER A 70 -9.12 15.67 -26.25
N GLN A 71 -9.60 16.83 -25.80
CA GLN A 71 -10.40 17.74 -26.64
C GLN A 71 -9.69 18.09 -27.96
N HIS A 72 -8.36 18.03 -27.98
CA HIS A 72 -7.49 18.28 -29.13
C HIS A 72 -7.23 17.04 -29.99
N GLY A 73 -7.90 15.91 -29.74
CA GLY A 73 -7.71 14.66 -30.48
C GLY A 73 -6.41 13.91 -30.16
N LYS A 74 -5.54 14.46 -29.30
CA LYS A 74 -4.29 13.79 -28.88
C LYS A 74 -4.61 12.56 -28.04
N SER A 75 -3.85 11.48 -28.26
CA SER A 75 -3.93 10.28 -27.43
C SER A 75 -3.43 10.53 -26.00
N ILE A 76 -3.76 9.66 -25.05
CA ILE A 76 -3.23 9.73 -23.68
C ILE A 76 -1.70 9.65 -23.68
N ALA A 77 -1.13 8.83 -24.56
CA ALA A 77 0.32 8.69 -24.69
C ALA A 77 0.98 10.01 -25.12
N ASP A 78 0.45 10.64 -26.18
CA ASP A 78 0.96 11.91 -26.69
C ASP A 78 0.82 13.03 -25.66
N TRP A 79 -0.36 13.11 -25.01
CA TRP A 79 -0.59 14.09 -23.95
C TRP A 79 0.40 13.94 -22.78
N ARG A 80 0.73 12.71 -22.38
CA ARG A 80 1.73 12.47 -21.32
C ARG A 80 3.15 12.77 -21.77
N LEU A 81 3.48 12.51 -23.04
CA LEU A 81 4.78 12.87 -23.60
C LEU A 81 4.94 14.40 -23.61
N ASP A 82 3.91 15.13 -24.01
CA ASP A 82 3.86 16.59 -23.96
C ASP A 82 3.98 17.11 -22.52
N ASP A 83 3.17 16.62 -21.57
CA ASP A 83 3.25 17.02 -20.15
C ASP A 83 4.65 16.74 -19.57
N HIS A 84 5.24 15.59 -19.86
CA HIS A 84 6.57 15.26 -19.40
C HIS A 84 7.66 16.12 -20.07
N ALA A 85 7.51 16.47 -21.35
CA ALA A 85 8.40 17.40 -22.04
C ALA A 85 8.31 18.81 -21.44
N LEU A 86 7.09 19.30 -21.16
CA LEU A 86 6.83 20.57 -20.50
C LEU A 86 7.46 20.62 -19.10
N ARG A 87 7.30 19.56 -18.31
CA ARG A 87 7.93 19.45 -16.98
C ARG A 87 9.46 19.44 -17.06
N ARG A 88 10.05 18.77 -18.06
CA ARG A 88 11.51 18.77 -18.27
C ARG A 88 12.04 20.11 -18.75
N GLY A 89 11.31 20.80 -19.63
CA GLY A 89 11.65 22.14 -20.11
C GLY A 89 11.68 23.15 -18.97
N ASN A 90 10.68 23.10 -18.09
CA ASN A 90 10.58 24.02 -16.95
C ASN A 90 11.74 23.83 -15.93
N ILE A 91 12.21 22.60 -15.73
CA ILE A 91 13.36 22.33 -14.85
C ILE A 91 14.65 22.95 -15.41
N ARG A 92 14.81 23.00 -16.73
CA ARG A 92 15.99 23.62 -17.36
C ARG A 92 15.92 25.15 -17.39
N GLY A 93 14.72 25.72 -17.58
CA GLY A 93 14.50 27.18 -17.58
C GLY A 93 14.59 27.83 -16.19
N ALA A 94 14.15 27.15 -15.13
CA ALA A 94 14.22 27.66 -13.76
C ALA A 94 15.66 27.68 -13.19
N GLY A 95 16.58 26.96 -13.83
CA GLY A 95 18.02 27.08 -13.61
C GLY A 95 18.60 28.32 -14.29
N ARG A 96 18.01 29.50 -14.04
CA ARG A 96 18.56 30.78 -14.48
C ARG A 96 20.05 30.78 -14.12
N PRO A 97 20.98 30.84 -15.08
CA PRO A 97 22.41 30.78 -14.79
C PRO A 97 22.72 31.95 -13.87
N LYS A 98 22.88 31.65 -12.57
CA LYS A 98 23.21 32.64 -11.56
C LYS A 98 24.54 33.21 -12.01
N GLY A 99 24.47 34.46 -12.47
CA GLY A 99 25.51 35.11 -13.24
C GLY A 99 26.89 34.75 -12.72
N ARG A 100 27.64 34.00 -13.53
CA ARG A 100 29.08 34.09 -13.47
C ARG A 100 29.41 35.42 -14.15
N ARG A 101 29.14 36.50 -13.42
CA ARG A 101 29.66 37.84 -13.66
C ARG A 101 31.17 37.70 -13.53
N SER A 102 31.81 37.23 -14.59
CA SER A 102 33.26 37.25 -14.73
C SER A 102 33.63 38.68 -15.03
N GLN A 103 33.69 39.50 -13.97
CA GLN A 103 34.50 40.70 -13.97
C GLN A 103 35.97 40.26 -13.96
N LYS A 104 36.64 40.38 -15.11
CA LYS A 104 38.08 40.62 -15.30
C LYS A 104 38.36 40.53 -16.79
N GLY A 105 38.93 41.49 -17.52
CA GLY A 105 39.43 42.85 -17.30
C GLY A 105 39.79 43.35 -18.73
N GLU A 106 39.39 44.57 -19.07
CA GLU A 106 40.29 45.70 -19.39
C GLU A 106 40.84 45.71 -20.83
N GLY A 107 40.48 46.79 -21.55
CA GLY A 107 41.31 47.39 -22.60
C GLY A 107 40.78 47.24 -24.03
N GLY A 108 40.10 48.27 -24.54
CA GLY A 108 39.84 48.40 -25.97
C GLY A 108 38.72 49.38 -26.28
N GLU A 109 39.03 50.68 -26.23
CA GLU A 109 38.23 51.73 -26.85
C GLU A 109 38.05 51.44 -28.34
N SER A 110 36.81 51.42 -28.82
CA SER A 110 36.53 51.84 -30.18
C SER A 110 35.10 52.35 -30.25
N GLU A 111 35.00 53.59 -30.72
CA GLU A 111 33.80 54.37 -30.89
C GLU A 111 32.81 53.75 -31.89
N ARG A 112 31.56 54.21 -31.75
CA ARG A 112 30.63 54.54 -32.85
C ARG A 112 29.88 53.36 -33.50
N THR A 113 28.55 53.35 -33.34
CA THR A 113 27.59 53.83 -34.35
C THR A 113 26.20 53.19 -34.17
N GLN A 114 25.20 54.08 -34.07
CA GLN A 114 23.78 53.99 -34.41
C GLN A 114 22.81 53.11 -33.58
N GLU A 115 21.91 53.84 -32.90
CA GLU A 115 20.46 53.72 -32.95
C GLU A 115 19.92 52.45 -33.63
N SER A 116 19.45 51.52 -32.82
CA SER A 116 18.44 50.55 -33.22
C SER A 116 17.26 50.70 -32.27
N GLU A 117 16.13 51.12 -32.85
CA GLU A 117 14.79 51.15 -32.29
C GLU A 117 14.55 50.03 -31.28
N GLN A 118 14.25 50.45 -30.05
CA GLN A 118 13.62 49.60 -29.05
C GLN A 118 12.15 49.39 -29.46
N GLN A 119 11.88 48.32 -30.21
CA GLN A 119 10.53 47.77 -30.26
C GLN A 119 10.21 47.10 -28.91
N PRO A 120 9.09 47.45 -28.25
CA PRO A 120 8.59 46.72 -27.08
C PRO A 120 8.16 45.32 -27.54
N GLY A 121 9.05 44.36 -27.33
CA GLY A 121 8.92 42.97 -27.77
C GLY A 121 7.64 42.31 -27.26
N ASP A 122 6.80 42.00 -28.24
CA ASP A 122 5.72 41.05 -28.32
C ASP A 122 5.49 40.15 -27.09
N ALA A 123 4.30 40.37 -26.52
CA ALA A 123 3.40 39.41 -25.92
C ALA A 123 3.97 37.99 -25.77
N ASP A 124 4.27 37.68 -24.50
CA ASP A 124 4.40 36.33 -23.95
C ASP A 124 3.36 35.41 -24.63
N PRO A 125 3.77 34.40 -25.43
CA PRO A 125 2.85 33.60 -26.20
C PRO A 125 1.86 33.00 -25.23
N THR A 126 0.61 33.43 -25.36
CA THR A 126 -0.56 32.98 -24.61
C THR A 126 -0.50 31.47 -24.53
N ARG A 127 -0.02 30.99 -23.38
CA ARG A 127 0.07 29.58 -23.03
C ARG A 127 -1.33 29.00 -23.22
N SER A 128 -1.51 28.29 -24.33
CA SER A 128 -2.78 27.77 -24.82
C SER A 128 -3.56 27.15 -23.68
N GLN A 129 -4.65 27.81 -23.27
CA GLN A 129 -5.38 27.55 -22.04
C GLN A 129 -6.08 26.18 -22.02
N ASP A 130 -6.07 25.43 -23.12
CA ASP A 130 -6.97 24.29 -23.29
C ASP A 130 -6.28 22.91 -23.29
N ASP A 131 -5.04 22.79 -22.84
CA ASP A 131 -4.36 21.49 -22.65
C ASP A 131 -4.90 20.69 -21.43
N SER A 132 -6.23 20.62 -21.28
CA SER A 132 -6.88 19.84 -20.24
C SER A 132 -6.63 18.33 -20.44
N PRO A 133 -6.39 17.56 -19.36
CA PRO A 133 -6.19 16.12 -19.46
C PRO A 133 -7.44 15.45 -20.05
N PRO A 134 -7.29 14.37 -20.84
CA PRO A 134 -8.43 13.58 -21.29
C PRO A 134 -9.28 13.15 -20.08
N PRO A 135 -10.63 13.21 -20.16
CA PRO A 135 -11.49 12.94 -19.01
C PRO A 135 -11.27 11.54 -18.41
N LEU A 136 -10.93 10.55 -19.24
CA LEU A 136 -10.58 9.20 -18.78
C LEU A 136 -9.42 9.19 -17.77
N VAL A 137 -8.46 10.12 -17.89
CA VAL A 137 -7.27 10.16 -17.03
C VAL A 137 -7.62 10.48 -15.58
N ALA A 138 -8.71 11.19 -15.31
CA ALA A 138 -9.16 11.49 -13.96
C ALA A 138 -9.63 10.23 -13.20
N ASP A 139 -10.28 9.32 -13.92
CA ASP A 139 -10.86 8.08 -13.36
C ASP A 139 -9.96 6.85 -13.54
N LEU A 140 -8.80 7.02 -14.20
CA LEU A 140 -7.84 5.96 -14.50
C LEU A 140 -6.74 5.90 -13.42
N VAL A 141 -6.69 4.81 -12.67
CA VAL A 141 -5.65 4.56 -11.66
C VAL A 141 -4.61 3.59 -12.23
N VAL A 142 -3.37 4.05 -12.41
CA VAL A 142 -2.30 3.23 -13.02
C VAL A 142 -1.18 2.91 -12.02
N GLY A 143 -0.79 1.64 -11.96
CA GLY A 143 0.34 1.15 -11.17
C GLY A 143 -0.09 0.46 -9.87
N ILE A 144 0.69 -0.54 -9.45
CA ILE A 144 0.38 -1.40 -8.29
C ILE A 144 0.10 -0.56 -7.05
N ASN A 145 0.98 0.37 -6.70
CA ASN A 145 0.85 1.18 -5.48
C ASN A 145 -0.35 2.13 -5.51
N HIS A 146 -0.78 2.59 -6.69
CA HIS A 146 -1.94 3.47 -6.80
C HIS A 146 -3.24 2.67 -6.74
N VAL A 147 -3.29 1.51 -7.40
CA VAL A 147 -4.40 0.57 -7.29
C VAL A 147 -4.57 0.09 -5.84
N THR A 148 -3.48 -0.24 -5.14
CA THR A 148 -3.56 -0.65 -3.72
C THR A 148 -4.09 0.47 -2.84
N ARG A 149 -3.59 1.71 -3.01
CA ARG A 149 -4.10 2.87 -2.27
C ARG A 149 -5.58 3.14 -2.57
N ALA A 150 -6.02 2.98 -3.82
CA ALA A 150 -7.42 3.16 -4.18
C ALA A 150 -8.32 2.09 -3.50
N LEU A 151 -7.88 0.83 -3.49
CA LEU A 151 -8.58 -0.24 -2.76
C LEU A 151 -8.56 -0.03 -1.24
N GLU A 152 -7.44 0.42 -0.66
CA GLU A 152 -7.33 0.78 0.76
C GLU A 152 -8.29 1.91 1.13
N SER A 153 -8.33 2.99 0.33
CA SER A 153 -9.27 4.10 0.51
C SER A 153 -10.72 3.61 0.46
N ARG A 154 -11.04 2.74 -0.49
CA ARG A 154 -12.37 2.13 -0.61
C ARG A 154 -12.74 1.30 0.61
N ILE A 155 -11.83 0.45 1.10
CA ILE A 155 -12.03 -0.35 2.33
C ILE A 155 -12.20 0.55 3.56
N ARG A 156 -11.37 1.58 3.69
CA ARG A 156 -11.42 2.54 4.80
C ARG A 156 -12.75 3.29 4.80
N TRP A 157 -13.18 3.79 3.64
CA TRP A 157 -14.45 4.50 3.51
C TRP A 157 -15.62 3.61 3.94
N GLY A 158 -15.69 2.40 3.42
CA GLY A 158 -16.78 1.49 3.79
C GLY A 158 -16.75 1.08 5.27
N ARG A 159 -15.57 0.94 5.88
CA ARG A 159 -15.45 0.73 7.34
C ARG A 159 -15.93 1.92 8.14
N TRP A 160 -15.61 3.14 7.70
CA TRP A 160 -16.05 4.36 8.36
C TRP A 160 -17.57 4.48 8.34
N GLU A 161 -18.20 4.15 7.20
CA GLU A 161 -19.66 4.11 7.06
C GLU A 161 -20.32 3.00 7.91
N LEU A 162 -19.62 1.90 8.17
CA LEU A 162 -20.04 0.88 9.14
C LEU A 162 -19.86 1.30 10.61
N GLY A 163 -19.43 2.55 10.87
CA GLY A 163 -19.29 3.11 12.21
C GLY A 163 -17.93 2.89 12.86
N ASP A 164 -16.88 2.56 12.10
CA ASP A 164 -15.50 2.51 12.61
C ASP A 164 -14.87 3.92 12.60
N PRO A 165 -14.74 4.60 13.75
CA PRO A 165 -14.22 5.96 13.81
C PRO A 165 -12.73 6.03 13.42
N GLY A 166 -11.98 4.94 13.58
CA GLY A 166 -10.56 4.88 13.22
C GLY A 166 -10.32 4.78 11.71
N ALA A 167 -11.35 4.43 10.94
CA ALA A 167 -11.27 4.32 9.49
C ALA A 167 -11.54 5.64 8.75
N ALA A 168 -11.95 6.69 9.48
CA ALA A 168 -12.28 7.99 8.90
C ALA A 168 -11.19 8.47 7.93
N PRO A 169 -11.58 8.99 6.75
CA PRO A 169 -10.63 9.60 5.84
C PRO A 169 -9.87 10.69 6.60
N PRO A 170 -8.54 10.81 6.43
CA PRO A 170 -7.81 11.91 7.04
C PRO A 170 -8.49 13.17 6.54
N ARG A 171 -9.10 13.95 7.45
CA ARG A 171 -9.57 15.29 7.11
C ARG A 171 -8.36 15.96 6.52
N THR A 172 -8.43 16.32 5.23
CA THR A 172 -7.47 17.25 4.66
C THR A 172 -7.54 18.43 5.60
N ALA A 173 -6.53 18.58 6.45
CA ALA A 173 -6.43 19.76 7.28
C ALA A 173 -6.35 20.88 6.25
N THR A 174 -7.48 21.53 6.02
CA THR A 174 -7.50 22.85 5.42
C THR A 174 -6.49 23.59 6.26
N GLU A 175 -5.36 23.94 5.63
CA GLU A 175 -4.36 24.78 6.24
C GLU A 175 -5.03 26.15 6.44
N ASP A 176 -5.89 26.25 7.45
CA ASP A 176 -6.28 27.50 8.09
C ASP A 176 -5.05 27.97 8.89
N THR A 177 -3.93 28.12 8.20
CA THR A 177 -2.87 29.05 8.58
C THR A 177 -3.26 30.40 8.00
N GLN A 178 -4.44 30.89 8.39
CA GLN A 178 -4.75 32.31 8.25
C GLN A 178 -3.97 33.04 9.35
N GLY A 179 -2.91 33.72 8.93
CA GLY A 179 -2.50 35.01 9.50
C GLY A 179 -1.84 34.99 10.88
N ASP A 180 -0.52 34.78 10.90
CA ASP A 180 0.32 35.76 11.58
C ASP A 180 1.66 35.89 10.83
N SER A 181 1.66 36.79 9.84
CA SER A 181 2.87 37.17 9.11
C SER A 181 3.63 38.22 9.91
N THR A 182 4.44 37.79 10.87
CA THR A 182 5.55 38.61 11.36
C THR A 182 6.80 38.37 10.48
N PRO A 183 7.40 39.40 9.87
CA PRO A 183 8.56 39.24 8.99
C PRO A 183 9.84 39.02 9.81
N ALA A 184 10.17 37.77 10.13
CA ALA A 184 11.43 37.41 10.77
C ALA A 184 12.48 36.91 9.75
N SER A 185 13.43 37.82 9.45
CA SER A 185 14.86 37.66 9.13
C SER A 185 15.40 36.41 8.38
N PRO A 186 16.25 36.60 7.35
CA PRO A 186 16.86 35.50 6.58
C PRO A 186 17.99 34.81 7.37
N GLY A 187 17.64 33.78 8.13
CA GLY A 187 18.58 32.88 8.79
C GLY A 187 19.30 31.96 7.80
N VAL A 188 20.59 32.22 7.61
CA VAL A 188 21.58 31.42 6.85
C VAL A 188 21.51 29.93 7.21
N ARG A 189 20.95 29.09 6.32
CA ARG A 189 20.99 27.64 6.43
C ARG A 189 22.40 27.11 6.15
N LYS A 190 23.20 26.94 7.21
CA LYS A 190 24.47 26.21 7.17
C LYS A 190 24.22 24.75 6.75
N ARG A 191 24.66 24.41 5.53
CA ARG A 191 24.74 23.03 5.02
C ARG A 191 25.59 22.18 5.97
N LYS A 192 24.95 21.27 6.70
CA LYS A 192 25.61 20.24 7.52
C LYS A 192 26.24 19.19 6.59
N ARG A 193 27.52 19.40 6.24
CA ARG A 193 28.35 18.39 5.58
C ARG A 193 28.49 17.18 6.50
N LYS A 194 28.04 16.02 6.02
CA LYS A 194 28.19 14.72 6.67
C LYS A 194 29.66 14.28 6.52
N ARG A 195 30.49 14.56 7.53
CA ARG A 195 31.85 13.99 7.65
C ARG A 195 31.71 12.54 8.12
N THR A 196 32.11 11.60 7.28
CA THR A 196 32.31 10.19 7.62
C THR A 196 33.66 10.05 8.32
N THR A 197 33.66 9.96 9.65
CA THR A 197 34.84 9.58 10.43
C THR A 197 34.76 8.10 10.77
N SER A 198 35.59 7.31 10.09
CA SER A 198 35.95 5.95 10.47
C SER A 198 36.89 6.00 11.68
N ALA A 199 36.42 5.57 12.85
CA ALA A 199 37.27 5.23 13.98
C ALA A 199 36.72 3.98 14.68
N LEU A 200 37.53 2.93 14.67
CA LEU A 200 37.38 1.73 15.50
C LEU A 200 37.58 2.10 16.97
N PRO A 201 36.89 1.41 17.89
CA PRO A 201 37.53 1.06 19.15
C PRO A 201 37.44 -0.45 19.41
N THR A 202 38.62 -1.04 19.51
CA THR A 202 38.91 -2.23 20.30
C THR A 202 38.77 -1.92 21.79
N SER A 203 37.85 -2.58 22.49
CA SER A 203 38.07 -3.00 23.88
C SER A 203 37.15 -4.17 24.23
N ARG A 204 37.78 -5.20 24.82
CA ARG A 204 37.17 -6.38 25.43
C ARG A 204 36.61 -5.98 26.79
N SER A 205 35.37 -6.35 27.08
CA SER A 205 34.92 -6.60 28.46
C SER A 205 33.97 -7.80 28.46
N SER A 206 34.38 -8.85 29.15
CA SER A 206 33.60 -10.05 29.43
C SER A 206 32.52 -9.72 30.46
N SER A 207 31.25 -9.79 30.08
CA SER A 207 30.13 -9.92 31.02
C SER A 207 29.50 -11.31 30.81
N ALA A 208 29.53 -12.11 31.87
CA ALA A 208 28.93 -13.43 31.92
C ALA A 208 27.42 -13.38 31.56
N ALA A 209 26.98 -14.33 30.75
CA ALA A 209 25.58 -14.49 30.39
C ALA A 209 24.79 -14.99 31.63
N PRO A 210 23.60 -14.43 31.92
CA PRO A 210 22.74 -14.97 32.95
C PRO A 210 22.21 -16.36 32.54
N PRO A 211 21.96 -17.27 33.50
CA PRO A 211 21.48 -18.60 33.21
C PRO A 211 20.10 -18.54 32.54
N LEU A 212 19.96 -19.34 31.47
CA LEU A 212 18.82 -19.38 30.54
C LEU A 212 17.50 -19.91 31.15
N GLY A 213 17.40 -20.00 32.47
CA GLY A 213 16.37 -20.77 33.19
C GLY A 213 15.04 -20.07 33.45
N ASP A 214 15.01 -18.74 33.48
CA ASP A 214 13.85 -17.98 33.97
C ASP A 214 13.21 -17.06 32.92
N HIS A 215 13.38 -17.38 31.63
CA HIS A 215 12.77 -16.60 30.56
C HIS A 215 11.28 -17.01 30.37
N PRO A 216 10.31 -16.07 30.43
CA PRO A 216 8.86 -16.37 30.41
C PRO A 216 8.38 -17.04 29.11
N ALA A 217 9.22 -17.02 28.07
CA ALA A 217 8.97 -17.69 26.80
C ALA A 217 9.08 -19.23 26.86
N TYR A 218 9.52 -19.82 27.97
CA TYR A 218 9.69 -21.28 28.10
C TYR A 218 8.90 -21.90 29.27
N ALA A 219 8.00 -21.13 29.91
CA ALA A 219 7.22 -21.60 31.07
C ALA A 219 6.28 -22.79 30.75
N PHE A 220 5.93 -23.01 29.48
CA PHE A 220 5.08 -24.11 29.03
C PHE A 220 5.80 -25.46 28.91
N LEU A 221 7.14 -25.49 29.06
CA LEU A 221 7.93 -26.73 28.99
C LEU A 221 8.12 -27.41 30.36
N ARG A 222 7.53 -26.87 31.43
CA ARG A 222 7.47 -27.56 32.73
C ARG A 222 6.30 -28.54 32.71
N GLU A 223 6.62 -29.83 32.69
CA GLU A 223 5.65 -30.90 32.93
C GLU A 223 5.02 -30.71 34.32
N PRO A 224 3.68 -30.79 34.45
CA PRO A 224 3.03 -30.68 35.75
C PRO A 224 3.38 -31.89 36.62
N PRO A 225 3.52 -31.72 37.95
CA PRO A 225 3.78 -32.84 38.84
C PRO A 225 2.59 -33.81 38.81
N ARG A 226 2.90 -35.09 38.65
CA ARG A 226 1.92 -36.18 38.73
C ARG A 226 1.32 -36.20 40.14
N ALA A 227 0.08 -35.75 40.28
CA ALA A 227 -0.72 -35.97 41.48
C ALA A 227 -1.31 -37.39 41.43
N THR A 228 -1.01 -38.17 42.45
CA THR A 228 -1.56 -39.50 42.71
C THR A 228 -3.04 -39.43 43.03
N CYS A 229 -3.81 -40.31 42.42
CA CYS A 229 -5.24 -40.51 42.68
C CYS A 229 -5.50 -40.93 44.14
N SER A 230 -6.41 -40.25 44.82
CA SER A 230 -7.23 -40.86 45.88
C SER A 230 -8.68 -40.40 45.73
N SER A 231 -9.56 -41.38 45.66
CA SER A 231 -11.01 -41.28 45.63
C SER A 231 -11.58 -40.66 46.90
N ALA A 232 -12.54 -39.73 46.76
CA ALA A 232 -13.71 -39.64 47.63
C ALA A 232 -14.77 -38.73 46.99
N ALA A 233 -15.99 -39.24 46.95
CA ALA A 233 -17.18 -38.55 46.49
C ALA A 233 -17.65 -37.48 47.49
N ALA A 234 -18.10 -36.32 47.00
CA ALA A 234 -19.21 -35.56 47.57
C ALA A 234 -19.61 -34.42 46.63
N SER A 235 -20.92 -34.24 46.50
CA SER A 235 -21.61 -33.21 45.74
C SER A 235 -21.36 -31.81 46.27
N ARG A 236 -21.24 -30.83 45.37
CA ARG A 236 -22.01 -29.58 45.34
C ARG A 236 -21.56 -28.68 44.19
N ALA A 237 -22.55 -27.99 43.65
CA ALA A 237 -22.45 -26.99 42.60
C ALA A 237 -21.49 -25.85 42.99
N ASP A 238 -20.70 -25.37 42.04
CA ASP A 238 -20.55 -23.94 41.70
C ASP A 238 -19.35 -23.68 40.77
N GLY A 239 -19.50 -22.64 39.95
CA GLY A 239 -18.43 -21.73 39.57
C GLY A 239 -17.33 -22.25 38.64
N VAL A 240 -17.51 -22.07 37.33
CA VAL A 240 -16.41 -22.12 36.36
C VAL A 240 -15.45 -20.96 36.67
N ALA A 241 -14.34 -21.26 37.36
CA ALA A 241 -13.28 -20.30 37.63
C ALA A 241 -12.66 -19.81 36.32
N ALA A 242 -12.77 -18.51 36.05
CA ALA A 242 -12.17 -17.87 34.89
C ALA A 242 -10.63 -17.94 34.95
N PRO A 243 -9.94 -18.13 33.81
CA PRO A 243 -8.49 -18.24 33.77
C PRO A 243 -7.76 -16.96 34.25
N PRO A 244 -6.58 -17.08 34.88
CA PRO A 244 -5.91 -16.04 35.67
C PRO A 244 -5.38 -14.81 34.90
N TYR A 245 -5.71 -14.67 33.61
CA TYR A 245 -5.41 -13.48 32.80
C TYR A 245 -6.63 -12.60 32.51
N LEU A 246 -7.81 -12.97 33.03
CA LEU A 246 -9.02 -12.17 32.95
C LEU A 246 -9.24 -11.47 34.30
N LEU A 247 -9.10 -10.14 34.32
CA LEU A 247 -9.50 -9.34 35.46
C LEU A 247 -11.03 -9.19 35.48
N PRO A 248 -11.69 -9.36 36.64
CA PRO A 248 -13.11 -9.06 36.75
C PRO A 248 -13.36 -7.56 36.54
N PRO A 249 -14.52 -7.18 35.97
CA PRO A 249 -14.90 -5.78 35.88
C PRO A 249 -15.06 -5.19 37.29
N SER A 250 -14.42 -4.06 37.56
CA SER A 250 -14.61 -3.31 38.80
C SER A 250 -15.98 -2.64 38.83
N ASP A 251 -16.66 -2.69 39.97
CA ASP A 251 -18.05 -2.27 40.23
C ASP A 251 -18.35 -0.76 40.11
N ASN A 252 -17.85 -0.08 39.08
CA ASN A 252 -18.22 1.31 38.79
C ASN A 252 -19.18 1.38 37.58
N GLU A 253 -20.47 1.51 37.89
CA GLU A 253 -21.65 1.43 37.00
C GLU A 253 -21.79 2.51 35.90
N HIS A 254 -20.77 3.32 35.62
CA HIS A 254 -20.89 4.41 34.64
C HIS A 254 -19.92 4.35 33.44
N ALA A 255 -19.39 3.16 33.10
CA ALA A 255 -18.54 2.97 31.93
C ALA A 255 -18.97 1.80 31.01
N ALA A 256 -20.29 1.61 30.80
CA ALA A 256 -20.89 0.51 30.02
C ALA A 256 -20.67 0.58 28.49
N ARG A 257 -19.50 1.04 28.01
CA ARG A 257 -19.04 0.91 26.63
C ARG A 257 -17.54 0.68 26.57
N ARG A 258 -17.05 -0.48 27.02
CA ARG A 258 -15.69 -0.92 26.70
C ARG A 258 -15.70 -2.36 26.22
N SER A 259 -15.47 -2.51 24.92
CA SER A 259 -15.24 -3.79 24.26
C SER A 259 -14.01 -4.48 24.85
N TRP A 260 -14.11 -5.79 25.05
CA TRP A 260 -12.98 -6.64 25.38
C TRP A 260 -11.92 -6.50 24.29
N ARG A 261 -10.76 -5.92 24.61
CA ARG A 261 -9.62 -5.84 23.70
C ARG A 261 -8.60 -6.89 24.07
N ILE A 262 -8.23 -7.74 23.11
CA ILE A 262 -7.04 -8.59 23.22
C ILE A 262 -5.82 -7.67 23.14
N LEU A 263 -5.02 -7.64 24.21
CA LEU A 263 -3.78 -6.87 24.24
C LEU A 263 -2.80 -7.44 23.19
N VAL A 264 -2.48 -6.65 22.18
CA VAL A 264 -1.33 -6.91 21.30
C VAL A 264 -0.07 -6.44 22.03
N ASN A 265 1.02 -7.21 21.96
CA ASN A 265 2.29 -7.03 22.70
C ASN A 265 2.90 -5.61 22.70
N SER A 266 2.45 -4.71 21.82
CA SER A 266 2.85 -3.30 21.80
C SER A 266 2.25 -2.48 22.95
N ASP A 267 1.05 -2.82 23.44
CA ASP A 267 0.33 -2.02 24.43
C ASP A 267 0.75 -2.34 25.88
N ALA A 268 1.17 -3.58 26.12
CA ALA A 268 1.74 -4.01 27.41
C ALA A 268 2.98 -3.19 27.82
N ARG A 269 3.71 -2.62 26.85
CA ARG A 269 4.92 -1.82 27.12
C ARG A 269 4.62 -0.37 27.52
N ARG A 270 3.41 0.14 27.26
CA ARG A 270 3.04 1.53 27.57
C ARG A 270 2.49 1.73 28.97
N LEU A 271 2.06 0.66 29.65
CA LEU A 271 1.49 0.71 31.01
C LEU A 271 2.53 0.73 32.14
N LEU A 272 3.83 0.62 31.84
CA LEU A 272 4.91 0.57 32.83
C LEU A 272 5.67 1.90 32.99
N LYS A 273 5.13 3.03 32.54
CA LYS A 273 5.74 4.34 32.73
C LYS A 273 4.94 5.17 33.74
N PRO A 274 5.46 5.44 34.96
CA PRO A 274 4.76 6.27 35.92
C PRO A 274 4.77 7.73 35.46
N ALA A 275 3.60 8.36 35.41
CA ALA A 275 3.46 9.80 35.20
C ALA A 275 3.29 10.52 36.55
N PRO A 276 3.85 11.73 36.71
CA PRO A 276 3.82 12.49 37.96
C PRO A 276 2.44 13.13 38.22
N SER A 277 2.12 13.22 39.50
CA SER A 277 0.89 13.77 40.09
C SER A 277 0.74 15.28 39.88
N SER A 278 -0.47 15.74 39.54
CA SER A 278 -0.91 17.12 39.81
C SER A 278 -2.41 17.17 40.09
N ALA A 279 -2.75 17.94 41.13
CA ALA A 279 -4.02 18.10 41.81
C ALA A 279 -5.07 18.93 41.02
N PRO A 280 -6.34 19.01 41.48
CA PRO A 280 -7.50 19.42 40.69
C PRO A 280 -7.84 20.92 40.83
N ALA A 281 -8.40 21.51 39.76
CA ALA A 281 -8.96 22.87 39.79
C ALA A 281 -10.37 22.91 39.16
N LEU A 282 -11.31 23.14 40.07
CA LEU A 282 -12.64 23.76 40.02
C LEU A 282 -13.17 24.32 38.68
N LEU A 283 -14.42 23.96 38.40
CA LEU A 283 -15.34 24.59 37.45
C LEU A 283 -16.02 25.83 38.08
N PRO A 284 -16.53 26.76 37.25
CA PRO A 284 -17.79 27.42 37.54
C PRO A 284 -18.83 27.22 36.42
N ALA A 285 -20.09 27.22 36.84
CA ALA A 285 -21.29 26.99 36.06
C ALA A 285 -22.00 28.29 35.63
N HIS A 286 -22.97 28.11 34.72
CA HIS A 286 -24.13 28.95 34.35
C HIS A 286 -23.97 30.00 33.22
N PRO A 287 -25.09 30.45 32.58
CA PRO A 287 -26.39 29.79 32.34
C PRO A 287 -26.91 29.92 30.89
N ALA A 288 -28.02 29.21 30.65
CA ALA A 288 -28.88 29.32 29.47
C ALA A 288 -29.55 30.69 29.34
N THR A 289 -29.78 31.14 28.09
CA THR A 289 -30.80 32.14 27.78
C THR A 289 -31.34 31.88 26.37
N GLN A 290 -32.64 31.62 26.29
CA GLN A 290 -33.46 31.65 25.08
C GLN A 290 -34.01 33.06 24.90
N VAL A 291 -34.08 33.57 23.67
CA VAL A 291 -35.06 34.59 23.25
C VAL A 291 -35.48 34.31 21.81
N GLU A 292 -36.79 34.19 21.61
CA GLU A 292 -37.51 34.21 20.34
C GLU A 292 -37.70 35.64 19.81
N ALA A 293 -37.88 35.74 18.47
CA ALA A 293 -38.93 36.51 17.78
C ALA A 293 -38.48 37.47 16.66
N ALA A 294 -39.11 37.21 15.50
CA ALA A 294 -39.76 38.15 14.56
C ALA A 294 -38.93 39.03 13.59
N ALA A 295 -38.97 38.61 12.32
CA ALA A 295 -39.50 39.30 11.11
C ALA A 295 -39.29 40.81 10.88
N ALA A 296 -38.66 41.16 9.75
CA ALA A 296 -39.15 42.04 8.64
C ALA A 296 -37.97 42.54 7.77
N VAL A 297 -37.88 42.24 6.46
CA VAL A 297 -38.39 42.98 5.28
C VAL A 297 -37.28 43.74 4.51
N GLU A 298 -37.15 43.36 3.23
CA GLU A 298 -36.72 44.09 2.01
C GLU A 298 -35.27 44.59 1.75
N ALA A 299 -34.70 43.96 0.70
CA ALA A 299 -34.33 44.54 -0.61
C ALA A 299 -32.91 45.07 -0.89
N ILE A 300 -32.48 44.72 -2.11
CA ILE A 300 -31.42 45.30 -2.98
C ILE A 300 -30.01 44.70 -2.84
N GLY A 301 -29.58 44.00 -3.90
CA GLY A 301 -28.15 43.75 -4.16
C GLY A 301 -27.85 42.45 -4.91
N THR A 302 -28.25 42.36 -6.17
CA THR A 302 -27.82 41.29 -7.09
C THR A 302 -26.32 41.45 -7.36
N SER A 303 -25.48 40.90 -6.48
CA SER A 303 -24.06 40.69 -6.74
C SER A 303 -23.87 39.24 -7.14
N GLU A 304 -23.25 39.04 -8.30
CA GLU A 304 -22.88 37.76 -8.87
C GLU A 304 -21.83 37.12 -7.95
N THR A 305 -22.29 36.43 -6.91
CA THR A 305 -21.47 35.62 -6.02
C THR A 305 -20.86 34.49 -6.82
N ARG A 306 -19.61 34.69 -7.21
CA ARG A 306 -18.64 33.67 -7.62
C ARG A 306 -18.89 32.42 -6.74
N PRO A 307 -19.18 31.24 -7.32
CA PRO A 307 -19.50 30.06 -6.54
C PRO A 307 -18.32 29.78 -5.61
N THR A 308 -18.52 30.04 -4.33
CA THR A 308 -17.64 29.56 -3.28
C THR A 308 -17.57 28.06 -3.50
N LYS A 309 -16.36 27.51 -3.62
CA LYS A 309 -16.11 26.06 -3.67
C LYS A 309 -16.76 25.45 -2.43
N ALA A 310 -18.02 25.08 -2.55
CA ALA A 310 -18.76 24.37 -1.53
C ALA A 310 -17.94 23.12 -1.23
N ASP A 311 -17.77 22.82 0.06
CA ASP A 311 -17.03 21.68 0.60
C ASP A 311 -17.30 20.41 -0.23
N GLU A 312 -16.46 20.18 -1.23
CA GLU A 312 -16.59 19.04 -2.13
C GLU A 312 -16.23 17.83 -1.30
N ALA A 313 -17.24 17.04 -0.95
CA ALA A 313 -17.07 15.85 -0.14
C ALA A 313 -15.92 15.02 -0.74
N PRO A 314 -14.97 14.53 0.08
CA PRO A 314 -13.76 13.89 -0.40
C PRO A 314 -14.11 12.78 -1.40
N THR A 315 -13.78 13.02 -2.68
CA THR A 315 -14.12 12.13 -3.79
C THR A 315 -13.23 10.90 -3.71
N VAL A 316 -13.75 9.82 -3.12
CA VAL A 316 -13.05 8.53 -3.12
C VAL A 316 -13.03 8.03 -4.57
N PRO A 317 -11.86 7.67 -5.13
CA PRO A 317 -11.81 7.14 -6.49
C PRO A 317 -12.62 5.85 -6.55
N LEU A 318 -13.69 5.87 -7.36
CA LEU A 318 -14.58 4.74 -7.55
C LEU A 318 -13.91 3.73 -8.49
N VAL A 319 -13.03 2.89 -7.93
CA VAL A 319 -12.42 1.78 -8.67
C VAL A 319 -13.19 0.49 -8.44
N ASP A 320 -13.68 -0.12 -9.51
CA ASP A 320 -14.44 -1.37 -9.50
C ASP A 320 -13.96 -2.38 -10.56
N LEU A 321 -13.24 -1.96 -11.59
CA LEU A 321 -12.58 -2.86 -12.55
C LEU A 321 -11.07 -2.80 -12.34
N VAL A 322 -10.46 -3.90 -11.88
CA VAL A 322 -9.01 -3.98 -11.62
C VAL A 322 -8.36 -5.00 -12.56
N PHE A 323 -7.44 -4.55 -13.40
CA PHE A 323 -6.70 -5.36 -14.36
C PHE A 323 -5.24 -5.50 -13.94
N VAL A 324 -4.70 -6.73 -13.98
CA VAL A 324 -3.32 -7.01 -13.52
C VAL A 324 -2.56 -7.86 -14.53
N CYS A 325 -1.39 -7.39 -14.96
CA CYS A 325 -0.46 -8.07 -15.87
C CYS A 325 0.36 -9.15 -15.13
N LYS A 326 -0.32 -10.04 -14.40
CA LYS A 326 0.29 -11.05 -13.51
C LYS A 326 1.47 -11.83 -14.13
N PRO A 327 1.40 -12.35 -15.37
CA PRO A 327 2.51 -13.12 -15.94
C PRO A 327 3.75 -12.28 -16.29
N ASP A 328 3.61 -10.96 -16.49
CA ASP A 328 4.71 -10.07 -16.87
C ASP A 328 5.50 -9.54 -15.65
N ILE A 329 4.95 -9.71 -14.45
CA ILE A 329 5.51 -9.16 -13.21
C ILE A 329 6.50 -10.13 -12.57
N ASN A 330 7.75 -9.68 -12.42
CA ASN A 330 8.81 -10.41 -11.74
C ASN A 330 9.39 -9.58 -10.57
N PRO A 331 9.26 -10.01 -9.29
CA PRO A 331 8.64 -11.27 -8.84
C PRO A 331 7.10 -11.20 -8.72
N PRO A 332 6.38 -12.33 -8.89
CA PRO A 332 4.92 -12.38 -8.79
C PRO A 332 4.38 -12.05 -7.38
N SER A 333 5.24 -12.08 -6.35
CA SER A 333 4.90 -11.67 -4.99
C SER A 333 4.50 -10.19 -4.90
N LEU A 334 4.89 -9.35 -5.86
CA LEU A 334 4.52 -7.94 -5.89
C LEU A 334 3.00 -7.72 -6.04
N VAL A 335 2.29 -8.66 -6.66
CA VAL A 335 0.83 -8.56 -6.87
C VAL A 335 0.03 -9.60 -6.09
N ALA A 336 0.70 -10.50 -5.36
CA ALA A 336 0.05 -11.61 -4.66
C ALA A 336 -1.00 -11.18 -3.62
N HIS A 337 -0.95 -9.94 -3.13
CA HIS A 337 -1.87 -9.40 -2.14
C HIS A 337 -3.15 -8.80 -2.76
N LEU A 338 -3.18 -8.53 -4.07
CA LEU A 338 -4.33 -7.87 -4.73
C LEU A 338 -5.64 -8.67 -4.63
N PRO A 339 -5.66 -10.01 -4.79
CA PRO A 339 -6.89 -10.80 -4.58
C PRO A 339 -7.47 -10.62 -3.17
N THR A 340 -6.62 -10.59 -2.14
CA THR A 340 -7.05 -10.38 -0.76
C THR A 340 -7.61 -8.96 -0.56
N MET A 341 -6.98 -7.94 -1.14
CA MET A 341 -7.47 -6.55 -1.06
C MET A 341 -8.82 -6.37 -1.75
N VAL A 342 -8.98 -6.94 -2.95
CA VAL A 342 -10.26 -6.90 -3.69
C VAL A 342 -11.35 -7.62 -2.91
N ALA A 343 -11.05 -8.81 -2.38
CA ALA A 343 -12.02 -9.55 -1.59
C ALA A 343 -12.39 -8.86 -0.27
N ALA A 344 -11.46 -8.11 0.32
CA ALA A 344 -11.74 -7.29 1.49
C ALA A 344 -12.65 -6.10 1.15
N ALA A 345 -12.39 -5.41 0.03
CA ALA A 345 -13.25 -4.33 -0.46
C ALA A 345 -14.67 -4.81 -0.74
N ASN A 346 -14.82 -5.96 -1.40
CA ASN A 346 -16.12 -6.58 -1.66
C ASN A 346 -16.82 -7.02 -0.37
N GLY A 347 -16.07 -7.55 0.59
CA GLY A 347 -16.62 -7.95 1.89
C GLY A 347 -17.19 -6.76 2.68
N VAL A 348 -16.49 -5.63 2.70
CA VAL A 348 -16.98 -4.39 3.30
C VAL A 348 -18.22 -3.89 2.58
N GLN A 349 -18.26 -3.98 1.24
CA GLN A 349 -19.44 -3.59 0.46
C GLN A 349 -20.65 -4.46 0.80
N THR A 350 -20.50 -5.78 0.83
CA THR A 350 -21.58 -6.70 1.20
C THR A 350 -22.12 -6.40 2.59
N ALA A 351 -21.25 -6.06 3.55
CA ALA A 351 -21.66 -5.64 4.88
C ALA A 351 -22.51 -4.36 4.86
N LEU A 352 -22.07 -3.35 4.11
CA LEU A 352 -22.83 -2.11 3.95
C LEU A 352 -24.19 -2.33 3.30
N ASP A 353 -24.25 -3.19 2.28
CA ASP A 353 -25.50 -3.54 1.60
C ASP A 353 -26.46 -4.27 2.55
N SER A 354 -25.94 -5.13 3.44
CA SER A 354 -26.72 -5.77 4.50
C SER A 354 -27.30 -4.77 5.50
N VAL A 355 -26.50 -3.79 5.96
CA VAL A 355 -26.98 -2.74 6.86
C VAL A 355 -28.02 -1.86 6.18
N ALA A 356 -27.80 -1.48 4.93
CA ALA A 356 -28.76 -0.69 4.16
C ALA A 356 -30.08 -1.44 3.93
N LYS A 357 -30.04 -2.77 3.73
CA LYS A 357 -31.23 -3.61 3.62
C LYS A 357 -31.99 -3.70 4.95
N ALA A 358 -31.29 -3.90 6.07
CA ALA A 358 -31.90 -3.93 7.41
C ALA A 358 -32.60 -2.59 7.75
N GLN A 359 -31.98 -1.46 7.42
CA GLN A 359 -32.62 -0.15 7.63
C GLN A 359 -33.87 0.07 6.77
N LYS A 360 -33.94 -0.57 5.59
CA LYS A 360 -35.13 -0.50 4.72
C LYS A 360 -36.26 -1.37 5.24
N THR A 361 -35.96 -2.54 5.82
CA THR A 361 -37.00 -3.40 6.42
C THR A 361 -37.62 -2.72 7.63
N ASP A 362 -36.81 -2.18 8.54
CA ASP A 362 -37.31 -1.53 9.76
C ASP A 362 -38.18 -0.30 9.42
N ARG A 363 -37.76 0.51 8.44
CA ARG A 363 -38.55 1.66 7.98
C ARG A 363 -39.76 1.28 7.15
N GLY A 364 -39.70 0.18 6.40
CA GLY A 364 -40.82 -0.32 5.61
C GLY A 364 -41.98 -0.71 6.52
N GLU A 365 -41.67 -1.47 7.58
CA GLU A 365 -42.65 -1.87 8.59
C GLU A 365 -43.23 -0.66 9.34
N GLU A 366 -42.38 0.31 9.75
CA GLU A 366 -42.86 1.54 10.39
C GLU A 366 -43.71 2.42 9.46
N MET A 367 -43.33 2.52 8.17
CA MET A 367 -44.05 3.33 7.19
C MET A 367 -45.37 2.67 6.80
N GLU A 368 -45.41 1.35 6.64
CA GLU A 368 -46.65 0.60 6.41
C GLU A 368 -47.59 0.74 7.61
N ALA A 369 -47.07 0.66 8.85
CA ALA A 369 -47.85 0.93 10.05
C ALA A 369 -48.36 2.38 10.13
N ARG A 370 -47.59 3.37 9.66
CA ARG A 370 -48.02 4.78 9.62
C ARG A 370 -49.01 5.07 8.49
N MET A 371 -48.84 4.47 7.30
CA MET A 371 -49.79 4.64 6.19
C MET A 371 -51.15 4.02 6.51
N GLN A 372 -51.22 3.02 7.39
CA GLN A 372 -52.50 2.51 7.90
C GLN A 372 -53.22 3.47 8.86
N MET A 373 -52.57 4.54 9.35
CA MET A 373 -53.17 5.48 10.31
C MET A 373 -53.43 6.89 9.76
N ASP A 374 -52.94 7.21 8.55
CA ASP A 374 -52.95 8.59 8.06
C ASP A 374 -53.27 8.65 6.55
N GLU A 375 -54.55 8.45 6.19
CA GLU A 375 -55.09 8.69 4.84
C GLU A 375 -55.35 10.19 4.56
N GLY A 376 -54.89 11.11 5.43
CA GLY A 376 -55.10 12.54 5.32
C GLY A 376 -53.83 13.33 4.99
N GLU A 377 -53.91 14.20 3.98
CA GLU A 377 -52.95 15.25 3.63
C GLU A 377 -51.66 14.85 2.88
N VAL A 378 -51.79 15.00 1.56
CA VAL A 378 -50.73 15.04 0.55
C VAL A 378 -50.07 16.43 0.55
N GLY A 379 -48.80 16.49 0.96
CA GLY A 379 -47.92 17.62 0.69
C GLY A 379 -46.55 17.32 1.30
N GLY A 380 -45.48 17.03 0.57
CA GLY A 380 -45.15 17.42 -0.79
C GLY A 380 -43.70 17.88 -0.88
N GLU A 381 -42.78 17.47 0.02
CA GLU A 381 -41.36 17.80 -0.08
C GLU A 381 -40.50 16.95 0.88
N LYS A 382 -40.63 15.62 0.83
CA LYS A 382 -39.75 14.72 1.61
C LYS A 382 -38.35 14.70 1.00
N ALA A 383 -37.54 15.63 1.49
CA ALA A 383 -36.09 15.63 1.61
C ALA A 383 -35.36 14.55 0.80
N ARG A 384 -34.79 14.97 -0.34
CA ARG A 384 -33.71 14.27 -1.04
C ARG A 384 -32.45 14.22 -0.14
N ARG A 385 -32.51 13.54 0.99
CA ARG A 385 -31.30 13.18 1.75
C ARG A 385 -30.49 12.30 0.81
N GLY A 386 -29.35 12.83 0.36
CA GLY A 386 -28.52 12.27 -0.72
C GLY A 386 -28.39 10.77 -0.61
N ALA A 387 -29.00 10.06 -1.56
CA ALA A 387 -28.83 8.63 -1.69
C ALA A 387 -27.34 8.37 -1.88
N ARG A 388 -26.77 7.57 -0.97
CA ARG A 388 -25.38 7.14 -1.06
C ARG A 388 -25.15 6.51 -2.44
N PRO A 389 -24.09 6.89 -3.17
CA PRO A 389 -23.81 6.30 -4.46
C PRO A 389 -23.63 4.79 -4.29
N GLU A 390 -24.37 4.02 -5.08
CA GLU A 390 -24.22 2.56 -5.10
C GLU A 390 -22.82 2.20 -5.58
N MET A 391 -22.10 1.43 -4.76
CA MET A 391 -20.73 1.06 -5.02
C MET A 391 -20.69 -0.36 -5.62
N PRO A 392 -20.48 -0.51 -6.94
CA PRO A 392 -20.49 -1.83 -7.59
C PRO A 392 -19.34 -2.71 -7.08
N PRO A 393 -19.50 -4.05 -7.05
CA PRO A 393 -18.47 -4.96 -6.59
C PRO A 393 -17.19 -4.83 -7.44
N VAL A 394 -16.05 -4.93 -6.80
CA VAL A 394 -14.74 -4.87 -7.45
C VAL A 394 -14.45 -6.21 -8.15
N LEU A 395 -14.24 -6.15 -9.46
CA LEU A 395 -13.84 -7.27 -10.31
C LEU A 395 -12.33 -7.26 -10.51
N LEU A 396 -11.67 -8.38 -10.19
CA LEU A 396 -10.24 -8.57 -10.42
C LEU A 396 -10.03 -9.42 -11.67
N VAL A 397 -9.26 -8.90 -12.62
CA VAL A 397 -9.05 -9.54 -13.92
C VAL A 397 -7.56 -9.74 -14.17
N PRO A 398 -7.04 -10.98 -14.14
CA PRO A 398 -5.69 -11.26 -14.61
C PRO A 398 -5.61 -11.15 -16.14
N LEU A 399 -4.66 -10.37 -16.63
CA LEU A 399 -4.35 -10.24 -18.06
C LEU A 399 -3.34 -11.31 -18.51
N ASP A 400 -3.16 -11.43 -19.82
CA ASP A 400 -2.24 -12.41 -20.42
C ASP A 400 -0.80 -11.88 -20.55
N VAL A 401 0.13 -12.76 -20.95
CA VAL A 401 1.53 -12.42 -21.19
C VAL A 401 1.63 -11.33 -22.27
N GLY A 402 2.48 -10.33 -22.04
CA GLY A 402 2.69 -9.21 -22.96
C GLY A 402 1.71 -8.05 -22.80
N ALA A 403 0.67 -8.20 -21.97
CA ALA A 403 -0.29 -7.14 -21.68
C ALA A 403 0.37 -5.90 -21.06
N GLU A 404 1.39 -6.09 -20.21
CA GLU A 404 2.13 -4.99 -19.59
C GLU A 404 2.68 -4.02 -20.64
N ARG A 405 3.29 -4.57 -21.70
CA ARG A 405 3.91 -3.77 -22.77
C ARG A 405 2.86 -3.07 -23.62
N GLN A 406 1.80 -3.78 -24.02
CA GLN A 406 0.74 -3.19 -24.84
C GLN A 406 0.04 -2.03 -24.13
N LEU A 407 -0.25 -2.20 -22.83
CA LEU A 407 -0.83 -1.13 -22.02
C LEU A 407 0.15 0.02 -21.77
N ALA A 408 1.43 -0.27 -21.59
CA ALA A 408 2.47 0.75 -21.44
C ALA A 408 2.60 1.62 -22.71
N ASP A 409 2.62 0.99 -23.87
CA ASP A 409 2.68 1.67 -25.17
C ASP A 409 1.44 2.55 -25.39
N ALA A 410 0.23 2.02 -25.14
CA ALA A 410 -1.03 2.77 -25.28
C ALA A 410 -1.16 3.97 -24.31
N LEU A 411 -0.54 3.88 -23.12
CA LEU A 411 -0.59 4.92 -22.09
C LEU A 411 0.62 5.87 -22.10
N GLY A 412 1.58 5.69 -23.01
CA GLY A 412 2.83 6.45 -23.04
C GLY A 412 3.67 6.29 -21.78
N LEU A 413 3.60 5.12 -21.14
CA LEU A 413 4.34 4.79 -19.93
C LEU A 413 5.47 3.80 -20.24
N ARG A 414 6.49 3.75 -19.38
CA ARG A 414 7.56 2.76 -19.53
C ARG A 414 7.09 1.34 -19.24
N ARG A 415 6.21 1.18 -18.25
CA ARG A 415 5.73 -0.10 -17.71
C ARG A 415 4.37 0.08 -17.05
N VAL A 416 3.48 -0.90 -17.20
CA VAL A 416 2.13 -0.90 -16.61
C VAL A 416 1.79 -2.27 -16.05
N ALA A 417 1.97 -2.42 -14.74
CA ALA A 417 1.75 -3.70 -14.05
C ALA A 417 0.28 -3.93 -13.62
N ALA A 418 -0.43 -2.84 -13.29
CA ALA A 418 -1.82 -2.88 -12.88
C ALA A 418 -2.54 -1.59 -13.31
N ILE A 419 -3.81 -1.70 -13.65
CA ILE A 419 -4.71 -0.59 -13.96
C ILE A 419 -6.02 -0.82 -13.20
N ALA A 420 -6.64 0.24 -12.70
CA ALA A 420 -8.03 0.22 -12.28
C ALA A 420 -8.84 1.34 -12.94
N ILE A 421 -10.10 1.06 -13.25
CA ILE A 421 -11.04 1.95 -13.95
C ILE A 421 -12.40 1.87 -13.23
N SER A 422 -13.16 2.97 -13.26
CA SER A 422 -14.57 3.00 -12.86
C SER A 422 -15.49 2.46 -13.95
N SER A 423 -16.39 1.55 -13.63
CA SER A 423 -17.40 1.03 -14.55
C SER A 423 -18.55 2.02 -14.79
N LEU A 424 -18.57 3.14 -14.07
CA LEU A 424 -19.48 4.26 -14.31
C LEU A 424 -19.07 5.08 -15.53
N LEU A 425 -17.85 4.91 -16.02
CA LEU A 425 -17.40 5.53 -17.26
C LEU A 425 -18.17 4.97 -18.45
N PRO A 426 -18.82 5.82 -19.28
CA PRO A 426 -19.53 5.36 -20.47
C PRO A 426 -18.63 4.58 -21.43
N ALA A 427 -17.37 5.01 -21.56
CA ALA A 427 -16.37 4.32 -22.39
C ALA A 427 -16.10 2.88 -21.90
N ALA A 428 -16.25 2.59 -20.61
CA ALA A 428 -16.06 1.27 -20.04
C ALA A 428 -17.29 0.34 -20.14
N ALA A 429 -18.42 0.81 -20.71
CA ALA A 429 -19.66 0.02 -20.75
C ALA A 429 -19.52 -1.28 -21.55
N SER A 430 -18.87 -1.23 -22.71
CA SER A 430 -18.58 -2.41 -23.55
C SER A 430 -17.70 -3.43 -22.83
N LEU A 431 -16.66 -2.93 -22.14
CA LEU A 431 -15.77 -3.73 -21.30
C LEU A 431 -16.54 -4.39 -20.14
N ARG A 432 -17.42 -3.65 -19.45
CA ARG A 432 -18.27 -4.19 -18.38
C ARG A 432 -19.21 -5.28 -18.90
N SER A 433 -19.86 -5.07 -20.04
CA SER A 433 -20.74 -6.07 -20.67
C SER A 433 -19.98 -7.35 -21.02
N LEU A 434 -18.74 -7.23 -21.50
CA LEU A 434 -17.86 -8.38 -21.77
C LEU A 434 -17.49 -9.13 -20.48
N LEU A 435 -17.22 -8.43 -19.38
CA LEU A 435 -16.92 -9.08 -18.09
C LEU A 435 -18.15 -9.79 -17.51
N LEU A 436 -19.34 -9.19 -17.66
CA LEU A 436 -20.61 -9.78 -17.22
C LEU A 436 -21.00 -11.00 -18.05
N SER A 437 -20.77 -10.99 -19.36
CA SER A 437 -21.09 -12.14 -20.23
C SER A 437 -20.28 -13.39 -19.90
N HIS A 438 -19.08 -13.23 -19.35
CA HIS A 438 -18.21 -14.33 -18.91
C HIS A 438 -18.41 -14.71 -17.44
N SER A 439 -19.41 -14.13 -16.75
CA SER A 439 -19.76 -14.46 -15.36
C SER A 439 -18.56 -14.41 -14.39
N ILE A 440 -17.74 -13.37 -14.50
CA ILE A 440 -16.59 -13.22 -13.60
C ILE A 440 -17.10 -12.95 -12.18
N GLN A 441 -16.92 -13.94 -11.31
CA GLN A 441 -17.39 -13.85 -9.93
C GLN A 441 -16.58 -12.81 -9.15
N PRO A 442 -17.24 -11.87 -8.46
CA PRO A 442 -16.57 -11.00 -7.50
C PRO A 442 -15.86 -11.84 -6.44
N LEU A 443 -14.59 -11.53 -6.16
CA LEU A 443 -13.88 -12.21 -5.09
C LEU A 443 -14.53 -11.87 -3.75
N SER A 444 -14.86 -12.89 -2.97
CA SER A 444 -15.42 -12.73 -1.63
C SER A 444 -14.56 -13.44 -0.60
N THR A 445 -14.37 -12.81 0.55
CA THR A 445 -13.73 -13.41 1.72
C THR A 445 -14.74 -13.48 2.86
N PRO A 446 -15.62 -14.48 2.87
CA PRO A 446 -16.70 -14.57 3.86
C PRO A 446 -16.20 -14.75 5.30
N TRP A 447 -14.91 -15.02 5.50
CA TRP A 447 -14.26 -15.06 6.81
C TRP A 447 -13.81 -13.68 7.31
N LEU A 448 -13.74 -12.66 6.44
CA LEU A 448 -13.33 -11.30 6.82
C LEU A 448 -14.52 -10.42 7.25
N VAL A 449 -15.66 -10.57 6.55
CA VAL A 449 -16.92 -9.83 6.76
C VAL A 449 -17.61 -9.97 8.13
N PRO A 450 -17.63 -11.14 8.80
CA PRO A 450 -18.51 -11.40 9.94
C PRO A 450 -18.21 -10.53 11.16
N HIS A 451 -16.93 -10.20 11.34
CA HIS A 451 -16.49 -9.34 12.42
C HIS A 451 -16.92 -7.88 12.23
N LEU A 452 -17.26 -7.47 11.01
CA LEU A 452 -17.71 -6.11 10.72
C LEU A 452 -19.20 -5.92 10.99
N LEU A 453 -20.01 -6.98 10.81
CA LEU A 453 -21.46 -6.90 10.90
C LEU A 453 -22.01 -7.11 12.31
N HIS A 454 -21.34 -7.91 13.14
CA HIS A 454 -21.83 -8.25 14.49
C HIS A 454 -20.70 -8.20 15.50
N PRO A 455 -20.30 -7.01 16.00
CA PRO A 455 -19.22 -6.92 16.97
C PRO A 455 -19.53 -7.68 18.28
N THR A 456 -20.77 -7.71 18.79
CA THR A 456 -21.04 -8.24 20.14
C THR A 456 -22.53 -8.44 20.45
N LEU A 457 -23.34 -9.12 19.63
CA LEU A 457 -24.69 -9.52 20.08
C LEU A 457 -24.57 -10.87 20.83
N PRO A 458 -24.68 -10.90 22.18
CA PRO A 458 -24.34 -12.09 22.97
C PRO A 458 -25.42 -13.18 22.97
N SER A 459 -26.49 -13.10 22.15
CA SER A 459 -27.76 -13.73 22.54
C SER A 459 -28.39 -14.76 21.59
N GLN A 460 -27.78 -15.12 20.45
CA GLN A 460 -28.31 -16.23 19.63
C GLN A 460 -27.50 -17.50 19.84
N SER A 461 -27.98 -18.32 20.78
CA SER A 461 -27.47 -19.63 21.21
C SER A 461 -27.53 -20.75 20.16
N SER A 462 -27.66 -20.42 18.87
CA SER A 462 -27.55 -21.41 17.81
C SER A 462 -26.07 -21.68 17.54
N PRO A 463 -25.57 -22.93 17.74
CA PRO A 463 -24.21 -23.29 17.40
C PRO A 463 -24.06 -23.29 15.88
N LEU A 464 -23.78 -22.12 15.31
CA LEU A 464 -23.35 -22.03 13.92
C LEU A 464 -22.13 -22.96 13.76
N PRO A 465 -22.15 -23.86 12.76
CA PRO A 465 -21.04 -24.79 12.55
C PRO A 465 -19.73 -24.00 12.48
N SER A 466 -18.72 -24.49 13.20
CA SER A 466 -17.40 -23.87 13.34
C SER A 466 -16.95 -23.26 12.01
N ARG A 467 -16.87 -21.93 11.96
CA ARG A 467 -16.53 -21.14 10.76
C ARG A 467 -15.05 -21.28 10.35
N PHE A 468 -14.28 -22.08 11.06
CA PHE A 468 -12.87 -22.31 10.75
C PHE A 468 -12.74 -23.16 9.49
N ALA A 469 -12.04 -22.62 8.49
CA ALA A 469 -11.69 -23.39 7.31
C ALA A 469 -10.79 -24.57 7.72
N PRO A 470 -11.06 -25.80 7.26
CA PRO A 470 -10.21 -26.95 7.54
C PRO A 470 -8.76 -26.68 7.13
N THR A 471 -7.81 -26.99 8.02
CA THR A 471 -6.39 -26.85 7.72
C THR A 471 -5.98 -27.87 6.66
N THR A 472 -5.50 -27.42 5.51
CA THR A 472 -4.99 -28.31 4.47
C THR A 472 -3.49 -28.52 4.65
N ILE A 473 -3.04 -29.76 4.84
CA ILE A 473 -1.60 -30.08 4.94
C ILE A 473 -1.10 -30.52 3.57
N LYS A 474 -0.27 -29.68 2.94
CA LYS A 474 0.43 -30.01 1.69
C LYS A 474 1.75 -30.70 1.99
N HIS A 475 2.19 -31.60 1.12
CA HIS A 475 3.48 -32.27 1.24
C HIS A 475 4.48 -31.68 0.24
N VAL A 476 5.42 -30.87 0.71
CA VAL A 476 6.45 -30.27 -0.15
C VAL A 476 7.60 -31.25 -0.33
N LYS A 477 7.87 -31.62 -1.59
CA LYS A 477 9.01 -32.45 -1.97
C LYS A 477 10.31 -31.69 -1.69
N THR A 478 11.09 -32.15 -0.72
CA THR A 478 12.42 -31.63 -0.41
C THR A 478 13.47 -32.71 -0.65
N SER A 479 14.71 -32.30 -0.94
CA SER A 479 15.84 -33.24 -0.98
C SER A 479 16.58 -33.16 0.35
N ALA A 480 16.70 -34.28 1.05
CA ALA A 480 17.56 -34.42 2.21
C ALA A 480 18.84 -35.16 1.79
N PRO A 481 20.02 -34.78 2.32
CA PRO A 481 21.24 -35.54 2.07
C PRO A 481 21.06 -36.95 2.64
N LEU A 482 21.45 -37.96 1.86
CA LEU A 482 21.45 -39.37 2.27
C LEU A 482 22.25 -39.57 3.56
N ASN A 483 23.41 -38.91 3.63
CA ASN A 483 24.31 -38.88 4.79
C ASN A 483 24.55 -37.42 5.24
N PRO A 484 23.81 -36.90 6.24
CA PRO A 484 23.92 -35.50 6.65
C PRO A 484 25.31 -35.16 7.19
N ARG A 485 25.99 -36.10 7.86
CA ARG A 485 27.36 -35.90 8.37
C ARG A 485 28.39 -35.73 7.24
N ALA A 486 28.38 -36.62 6.25
CA ALA A 486 29.26 -36.53 5.08
C ALA A 486 29.00 -35.23 4.28
N ALA A 487 27.73 -34.83 4.14
CA ALA A 487 27.38 -33.58 3.47
C ALA A 487 27.88 -32.33 4.23
N VAL A 488 27.85 -32.34 5.57
CA VAL A 488 28.42 -31.26 6.40
C VAL A 488 29.94 -31.23 6.27
N GLN A 489 30.60 -32.39 6.29
CA GLN A 489 32.05 -32.49 6.11
C GLN A 489 32.49 -31.98 4.74
N LYS A 490 31.84 -32.41 3.66
CA LYS A 490 32.08 -31.90 2.30
C LYS A 490 31.89 -30.39 2.21
N ARG A 491 30.83 -29.83 2.81
CA ARG A 491 30.63 -28.37 2.88
C ARG A 491 31.74 -27.64 3.64
N LYS A 492 32.29 -28.26 4.68
CA LYS A 492 33.42 -27.71 5.45
C LYS A 492 34.68 -27.72 4.59
N GLU A 493 34.95 -28.82 3.91
CA GLU A 493 36.06 -28.98 2.96
C GLU A 493 35.96 -27.98 1.80
N ASP A 494 34.79 -27.86 1.16
CA ASP A 494 34.51 -26.88 0.10
C ASP A 494 34.73 -25.44 0.57
N LYS A 495 34.32 -25.11 1.80
CA LYS A 495 34.53 -23.78 2.39
C LYS A 495 36.00 -23.52 2.68
N VAL A 496 36.75 -24.52 3.12
CA VAL A 496 38.21 -24.44 3.34
C VAL A 496 38.92 -24.28 2.00
N ALA A 497 38.59 -25.09 0.99
CA ALA A 497 39.14 -25.01 -0.35
C ALA A 497 38.86 -23.65 -1.01
N LYS A 498 37.62 -23.13 -0.90
CA LYS A 498 37.28 -21.79 -1.42
C LYS A 498 38.07 -20.68 -0.73
N ARG A 499 38.28 -20.78 0.59
CA ARG A 499 39.13 -19.83 1.33
C ARG A 499 40.58 -19.92 0.88
N ALA A 500 41.12 -21.12 0.71
CA ALA A 500 42.47 -21.35 0.22
C ALA A 500 42.67 -20.75 -1.19
N ALA A 501 41.75 -21.01 -2.12
CA ALA A 501 41.76 -20.45 -3.46
C ALA A 501 41.76 -18.90 -3.45
N VAL A 502 40.89 -18.28 -2.64
CA VAL A 502 40.86 -16.82 -2.49
C VAL A 502 42.19 -16.29 -1.92
N THR A 503 42.80 -16.98 -0.96
CA THR A 503 44.10 -16.57 -0.43
C THR A 503 45.22 -16.73 -1.46
N GLU A 504 45.19 -17.76 -2.31
CA GLU A 504 46.17 -17.97 -3.37
C GLU A 504 46.07 -16.89 -4.45
N VAL A 505 44.86 -16.53 -4.88
CA VAL A 505 44.62 -15.41 -5.81
C VAL A 505 45.16 -14.10 -5.24
N LYS A 506 44.93 -13.84 -3.95
CA LYS A 506 45.51 -12.66 -3.27
C LYS A 506 47.04 -12.69 -3.22
N ARG A 507 47.65 -13.87 -2.99
CA ARG A 507 49.12 -14.02 -3.02
C ARG A 507 49.69 -13.81 -4.42
N LYS A 508 49.05 -14.33 -5.47
CA LYS A 508 49.43 -14.09 -6.87
C LYS A 508 49.34 -12.60 -7.22
N LYS A 509 48.24 -11.92 -6.86
CA LYS A 509 48.09 -10.46 -7.07
C LYS A 509 49.21 -9.67 -6.38
N LYS A 510 49.56 -10.03 -5.13
CA LYS A 510 50.68 -9.39 -4.41
C LYS A 510 52.04 -9.63 -5.07
N ARG A 511 52.31 -10.85 -5.56
CA ARG A 511 53.56 -11.17 -6.28
C ARG A 511 53.67 -10.42 -7.61
N LEU A 512 52.57 -10.26 -8.34
CA LEU A 512 52.53 -9.46 -9.56
C LEU A 512 52.76 -7.98 -9.25
N ALA A 513 52.13 -7.45 -8.19
CA ALA A 513 52.36 -6.08 -7.75
C ALA A 513 53.80 -5.84 -7.28
N SER A 514 54.41 -6.77 -6.55
CA SER A 514 55.82 -6.64 -6.14
C SER A 514 56.79 -6.76 -7.33
N LYS A 515 56.50 -7.65 -8.29
CA LYS A 515 57.30 -7.78 -9.53
C LYS A 515 57.23 -6.52 -10.39
N ALA A 516 56.04 -5.91 -10.50
CA ALA A 516 55.87 -4.63 -11.18
C ALA A 516 56.68 -3.51 -10.52
N ARG A 517 56.74 -3.48 -9.17
CA ARG A 517 57.57 -2.53 -8.42
C ARG A 517 59.07 -2.77 -8.61
N SER A 518 59.53 -4.02 -8.65
CA SER A 518 60.97 -4.33 -8.82
C SER A 518 61.47 -4.16 -10.24
N ALA A 519 60.58 -4.12 -11.25
CA ALA A 519 60.96 -3.96 -12.65
C ALA A 519 61.32 -2.51 -13.05
N GLY A 520 61.47 -1.59 -12.08
CA GLY A 520 62.10 -0.29 -12.32
C GLY A 520 61.28 0.70 -13.16
N GLY A 521 59.98 0.47 -13.34
CA GLY A 521 59.08 1.42 -13.97
C GLY A 521 58.74 2.56 -13.02
N ASP A 522 59.68 3.48 -12.82
CA ASP A 522 59.46 4.72 -12.10
C ASP A 522 58.58 5.64 -12.97
N GLY A 523 57.36 5.92 -12.51
CA GLY A 523 56.54 6.98 -13.07
C GLY A 523 55.42 6.57 -14.03
N MET A 524 54.33 6.00 -13.50
CA MET A 524 52.98 6.42 -13.92
C MET A 524 51.95 5.92 -12.92
N ALA A 525 51.35 6.85 -12.17
CA ALA A 525 50.26 6.57 -11.25
C ALA A 525 48.99 6.20 -12.05
N ILE A 526 48.82 4.92 -12.36
CA ILE A 526 47.56 4.43 -12.93
C ILE A 526 46.53 4.40 -11.80
N SER A 527 45.53 5.26 -11.91
CA SER A 527 44.38 5.34 -11.02
C SER A 527 43.64 4.00 -10.97
N ASP A 528 43.71 3.35 -9.81
CA ASP A 528 43.18 2.02 -9.48
C ASP A 528 41.64 2.00 -9.33
N ASP A 529 40.91 2.65 -10.25
CA ASP A 529 39.44 2.69 -10.30
C ASP A 529 38.87 1.76 -11.38
N VAL A 530 39.45 0.57 -11.55
CA VAL A 530 38.83 -0.50 -12.36
C VAL A 530 38.12 -1.46 -11.43
N TYR A 531 36.83 -1.17 -11.20
CA TYR A 531 35.89 -2.05 -10.52
C TYR A 531 35.72 -3.35 -11.32
N VAL A 532 36.39 -4.43 -10.88
CA VAL A 532 36.09 -5.77 -11.37
C VAL A 532 34.77 -6.19 -10.74
N ALA A 533 33.70 -6.19 -11.53
CA ALA A 533 32.44 -6.80 -11.14
C ALA A 533 32.68 -8.31 -10.97
N GLU A 534 32.56 -8.81 -9.74
CA GLU A 534 32.51 -10.26 -9.49
C GLU A 534 31.16 -10.81 -9.98
N ASP A 535 31.22 -11.75 -10.94
CA ASP A 535 30.11 -12.55 -11.47
C ASP A 535 29.53 -13.56 -10.47
#